data_AF-A0A0G0J7R4-F1
#
_entry.id   AF-A0A0G0J7R4-F1
#
_cell.length_a   1.000
_cell.length_b   1.000
_cell.length_c   1.000
_cell.angle_alpha   90.00
_cell.angle_beta   90.00
_cell.angle_gamma   90.00
#
_symmetry.space_group_name_H-M   'P 1'
#
loop_
_entity.id
_entity.type
_entity.pdbx_description
1 polymer ?
#
loop_
_entity_poly.entity_id
_entity_poly.type
_entity_poly.pdbx_seq_one_letter_code
_entity_poly.pdbx_strand_id
1 'polypeptide(L)'
;MNKYGKILGFIGITVLFIFFSFSIFASAVFAQGLVPCGNPGQSACTVCDFFVLIDNIIDFVAIKLAPPLALLLIVIGAVFLIISSGSQELYNKGKNIITMAIVGLLIIWGSWMIIDVVMGAIAGGGGLGTLKTWNTIDCKQ
;
A
#
# COMPACT_ATOMS: atom_id res chain seq x y z
N MET A 1 8.16 6.76 40.17
CA MET A 1 8.23 5.69 39.15
C MET A 1 7.35 6.11 37.96
N ASN A 2 8.01 6.52 36.88
CA ASN A 2 7.49 7.50 35.94
C ASN A 2 6.46 6.89 34.98
N LYS A 3 5.27 7.51 34.90
CA LYS A 3 4.19 7.20 33.94
C LYS A 3 4.73 7.04 32.50
N TYR A 4 5.77 7.81 32.17
CA TYR A 4 6.49 7.79 30.89
C TYR A 4 7.30 6.51 30.61
N GLY A 5 7.86 5.85 31.64
CA GLY A 5 8.60 4.58 31.45
C GLY A 5 7.69 3.40 31.11
N LYS A 6 6.45 3.40 31.64
CA LYS A 6 5.42 2.40 31.28
C LYS A 6 4.86 2.64 29.87
N ILE A 7 4.70 3.90 29.47
CA ILE A 7 4.22 4.28 28.13
C ILE A 7 5.28 3.96 27.05
N LEU A 8 6.56 4.26 27.30
CA LEU A 8 7.65 3.88 26.38
C LEU A 8 7.74 2.36 26.21
N GLY A 9 7.57 1.59 27.28
CA GLY A 9 7.57 0.12 27.22
C GLY A 9 6.41 -0.43 26.37
N PHE A 10 5.22 0.15 26.50
CA PHE A 10 4.05 -0.27 25.72
C PHE A 10 4.19 0.07 24.23
N ILE A 11 4.68 1.27 23.91
CA ILE A 11 4.96 1.70 22.52
C ILE A 11 6.02 0.78 21.89
N GLY A 12 7.07 0.42 22.63
CA GLY A 12 8.08 -0.53 22.17
C GLY A 12 7.48 -1.88 21.77
N ILE A 13 6.58 -2.42 22.60
CA ILE A 13 5.88 -3.69 22.33
C ILE A 13 4.95 -3.57 21.11
N THR A 14 4.20 -2.46 20.97
CA THR A 14 3.32 -2.25 19.82
C THR A 14 4.09 -2.14 18.51
N VAL A 15 5.23 -1.43 18.50
CA VAL A 15 6.09 -1.31 17.32
C VAL A 15 6.71 -2.66 16.94
N LEU A 16 7.12 -3.46 17.93
CA LEU A 16 7.65 -4.82 17.71
C LEU A 16 6.58 -5.77 17.14
N PHE A 17 5.34 -5.66 17.61
CA PHE A 17 4.22 -6.44 17.12
C PHE A 17 3.82 -6.07 15.68
N ILE A 18 3.84 -4.77 15.35
CA ILE A 18 3.64 -4.27 13.98
C ILE A 18 4.76 -4.78 13.07
N PHE A 19 6.02 -4.75 13.52
CA PHE A 19 7.17 -5.23 12.75
C PHE A 19 7.13 -6.75 12.52
N PHE A 20 6.75 -7.52 13.53
CA PHE A 20 6.57 -8.97 13.42
C PHE A 20 5.42 -9.33 12.46
N SER A 21 4.31 -8.59 12.54
CA SER A 21 3.17 -8.75 11.63
C SER A 21 3.55 -8.40 10.18
N PHE A 22 4.37 -7.36 9.98
CA PHE A 22 4.87 -6.96 8.67
C PHE A 22 5.80 -8.03 8.05
N SER A 23 6.68 -8.66 8.84
CA SER A 23 7.55 -9.74 8.36
C SER A 23 6.77 -10.99 7.93
N ILE A 24 5.66 -11.32 8.62
CA ILE A 24 4.78 -12.43 8.23
C ILE A 24 3.99 -12.07 6.96
N PHE A 25 3.55 -10.82 6.83
CA PHE A 25 2.86 -10.38 5.64
C PHE A 25 3.79 -10.41 4.40
N ALA A 26 5.04 -10.01 4.55
CA ALA A 26 6.03 -10.01 3.45
C ALA A 26 6.28 -11.39 2.84
N SER A 27 6.30 -12.46 3.65
CA SER A 27 6.55 -13.83 3.16
C SER A 27 5.38 -14.40 2.35
N ALA A 28 4.13 -13.99 2.66
CA ALA A 28 2.95 -14.41 1.90
C ALA A 28 2.94 -13.86 0.46
N VAL A 29 3.65 -12.75 0.21
CA VAL A 29 3.61 -12.09 -1.08
C VAL A 29 4.45 -12.79 -2.15
N PHE A 30 5.59 -13.36 -1.76
CA PHE A 30 6.50 -14.05 -2.68
C PHE A 30 5.98 -15.40 -3.18
N ALA A 31 4.95 -15.98 -2.55
CA ALA A 31 4.39 -17.27 -2.94
C ALA A 31 3.54 -17.19 -4.23
N GLN A 32 3.04 -16.00 -4.58
CA GLN A 32 2.28 -15.77 -5.79
C GLN A 32 3.24 -15.16 -6.82
N GLY A 33 3.87 -16.01 -7.64
CA GLY A 33 4.87 -15.59 -8.62
C GLY A 33 4.38 -14.43 -9.49
N LEU A 34 5.29 -13.48 -9.77
CA LEU A 34 5.00 -12.24 -10.51
C LEU A 34 4.55 -12.48 -11.96
N VAL A 35 4.86 -13.65 -12.53
CA VAL A 35 4.43 -14.05 -13.88
C VAL A 35 3.91 -15.50 -13.84
N PRO A 36 2.72 -15.78 -14.40
CA PRO A 36 2.14 -17.13 -14.43
C PRO A 36 2.63 -18.03 -15.59
N CYS A 37 3.71 -17.66 -16.28
CA CYS A 37 4.24 -18.39 -17.44
C CYS A 37 5.75 -18.61 -17.35
N GLY A 38 6.28 -19.55 -18.14
CA GLY A 38 7.73 -19.82 -18.24
C GLY A 38 8.27 -20.86 -17.27
N ASN A 39 7.45 -21.47 -16.39
CA ASN A 39 7.85 -22.63 -15.60
C ASN A 39 7.67 -23.96 -16.38
N PRO A 40 8.39 -25.04 -16.01
CA PRO A 40 8.19 -26.36 -16.60
C PRO A 40 6.73 -26.83 -16.43
N GLY A 41 6.02 -27.01 -17.54
CA GLY A 41 4.59 -27.39 -17.56
C GLY A 41 3.60 -26.24 -17.81
N GLN A 42 4.07 -25.01 -18.05
CA GLN A 42 3.23 -23.86 -18.44
C GLN A 42 3.43 -23.49 -19.92
N SER A 43 2.43 -22.85 -20.53
CA SER A 43 2.52 -22.32 -21.90
C SER A 43 3.64 -21.27 -22.03
N ALA A 44 4.22 -21.14 -23.22
CA ALA A 44 5.19 -20.10 -23.52
C ALA A 44 4.58 -18.70 -23.28
N CYS A 45 5.36 -17.79 -22.69
CA CYS A 45 4.92 -16.44 -22.41
C CYS A 45 4.61 -15.68 -23.71
N THR A 46 3.43 -15.08 -23.76
CA THR A 46 2.99 -14.19 -24.82
C THR A 46 3.16 -12.73 -24.42
N VAL A 47 2.98 -11.80 -25.36
CA VAL A 47 3.00 -10.35 -25.07
C VAL A 47 1.93 -9.95 -24.03
N CYS A 48 0.85 -10.73 -23.91
CA CYS A 48 -0.19 -10.50 -22.91
C CYS A 48 0.31 -10.74 -21.47
N ASP A 49 1.15 -11.76 -21.27
CA ASP A 49 1.73 -12.07 -19.95
C ASP A 49 2.70 -10.98 -19.46
N PHE A 50 3.26 -10.19 -20.38
CA PHE A 50 4.07 -9.02 -20.04
C PHE A 50 3.24 -7.90 -19.40
N PHE A 51 2.01 -7.68 -19.88
CA PHE A 51 1.12 -6.70 -19.25
C PHE A 51 0.61 -7.20 -17.89
N VAL A 52 0.32 -8.51 -17.77
CA VAL A 52 -0.01 -9.13 -16.47
C VAL A 52 1.12 -8.98 -15.46
N LEU A 53 2.38 -9.09 -15.88
CA LEU A 53 3.53 -8.80 -15.02
C LEU A 53 3.50 -7.37 -14.48
N ILE A 54 3.26 -6.39 -15.36
CA ILE A 54 3.21 -4.97 -14.96
C ILE A 54 2.09 -4.76 -13.93
N ASP A 55 0.91 -5.32 -14.17
CA ASP A 55 -0.23 -5.21 -13.25
C ASP A 55 0.06 -5.88 -11.91
N ASN A 56 0.69 -7.06 -11.92
CA ASN A 56 1.12 -7.73 -10.70
C ASN A 56 2.14 -6.90 -9.90
N ILE A 57 3.05 -6.19 -10.59
CA ILE A 57 4.00 -5.28 -9.94
C ILE A 57 3.25 -4.09 -9.32
N ILE A 58 2.31 -3.49 -10.05
CA ILE A 58 1.53 -2.34 -9.56
C ILE A 58 0.69 -2.75 -8.36
N ASP A 59 0.02 -3.90 -8.40
CA ASP A 59 -0.74 -4.45 -7.27
C ASP A 59 0.16 -4.77 -6.08
N PHE A 60 1.35 -5.34 -6.34
CA PHE A 60 2.32 -5.59 -5.29
C PHE A 60 2.73 -4.29 -4.58
N VAL A 61 3.06 -3.25 -5.34
CA VAL A 61 3.50 -1.98 -4.76
C VAL A 61 2.34 -1.24 -4.10
N ALA A 62 1.20 -1.13 -4.78
CA ALA A 62 0.07 -0.31 -4.34
C ALA A 62 -0.76 -0.93 -3.21
N ILE A 63 -0.94 -2.26 -3.21
CA ILE A 63 -1.80 -2.95 -2.24
C ILE A 63 -1.02 -3.71 -1.20
N LYS A 64 0.13 -4.29 -1.56
CA LYS A 64 0.92 -5.08 -0.61
C LYS A 64 1.99 -4.22 0.08
N LEU A 65 2.67 -3.31 -0.61
CA LEU A 65 3.77 -2.53 -0.03
C LEU A 65 3.36 -1.16 0.53
N ALA A 66 2.51 -0.41 -0.17
CA ALA A 66 2.17 0.96 0.21
C ALA A 66 1.41 1.09 1.54
N PRO A 67 0.38 0.27 1.85
CA PRO A 67 -0.34 0.37 3.12
C PRO A 67 0.53 0.18 4.38
N PRO A 68 1.39 -0.86 4.47
CA PRO A 68 2.26 -1.01 5.63
C PRO A 68 3.33 0.09 5.73
N LEU A 69 3.83 0.58 4.60
CA LEU A 69 4.79 1.70 4.61
C LEU A 69 4.12 3.01 5.09
N ALA A 70 2.90 3.29 4.63
CA ALA A 70 2.12 4.43 5.08
C ALA A 70 1.81 4.33 6.59
N LEU A 71 1.43 3.14 7.07
CA LEU A 71 1.20 2.88 8.49
C LEU A 71 2.45 3.17 9.32
N LEU A 72 3.63 2.74 8.87
CA LEU A 72 4.90 3.00 9.55
C LEU A 72 5.18 4.51 9.68
N LEU A 73 5.00 5.28 8.60
CA LEU A 73 5.19 6.72 8.61
C LEU A 73 4.20 7.44 9.53
N ILE A 74 2.94 6.99 9.57
CA ILE A 74 1.93 7.52 10.48
C ILE A 74 2.30 7.24 11.94
N VAL A 75 2.79 6.03 12.25
CA VAL A 75 3.25 5.69 13.61
C VAL A 75 4.44 6.56 14.02
N ILE A 76 5.41 6.77 13.12
CA ILE A 76 6.55 7.66 13.39
C ILE A 76 6.05 9.09 13.67
N GLY A 77 5.15 9.61 12.83
CA GLY A 77 4.54 10.91 13.04
C GLY A 77 3.77 11.02 14.36
N ALA A 78 3.04 9.97 14.75
CA ALA A 78 2.33 9.90 16.02
C ALA A 78 3.27 9.91 17.24
N VAL A 79 4.42 9.23 17.14
CA VAL A 79 5.46 9.25 18.18
C VAL A 79 6.04 10.67 18.32
N PHE A 80 6.31 11.38 17.22
CA PHE A 80 6.75 12.77 17.26
C PHE A 80 5.73 13.71 17.93
N LEU A 81 4.43 13.50 17.72
CA LEU A 81 3.36 14.26 18.37
C LEU A 81 3.25 13.99 19.88
N ILE A 82 3.52 12.77 20.33
CA ILE A 82 3.45 12.42 21.76
C ILE A 82 4.67 12.98 22.52
N ILE A 83 5.84 13.02 21.86
CA ILE A 83 7.10 13.48 22.48
C ILE A 83 7.26 15.01 22.41
N SER A 84 6.45 15.72 21.61
CA SER A 84 6.44 17.18 21.60
C SER A 84 5.91 17.72 22.93
N SER A 85 6.76 17.79 23.95
CA SER A 85 6.43 18.24 25.31
C SER A 85 6.27 19.77 25.40
N GLY A 86 5.56 20.36 24.45
CA GLY A 86 5.36 21.80 24.31
C GLY A 86 6.24 22.50 23.27
N SER A 87 7.08 21.78 22.51
CA SER A 87 7.80 22.36 21.38
C SER A 87 6.95 22.35 20.10
N GLN A 88 6.65 23.56 19.60
CA GLN A 88 5.87 23.74 18.38
C GLN A 88 6.53 23.10 17.14
N GLU A 89 7.87 23.04 17.13
CA GLU A 89 8.65 22.47 16.04
C GLU A 89 8.42 20.96 15.86
N LEU A 90 8.48 20.19 16.95
CA LEU A 90 8.26 18.73 16.91
C LEU A 90 6.80 18.40 16.62
N TYR A 91 5.88 19.21 17.13
CA TYR A 91 4.45 19.08 16.84
C TYR A 91 4.15 19.27 15.35
N ASN A 92 4.67 20.35 14.76
CA ASN A 92 4.50 20.63 13.34
C ASN A 92 5.14 19.54 12.47
N LYS A 93 6.32 19.03 12.87
CA LYS A 93 7.00 17.94 12.15
C LYS A 93 6.18 16.65 12.15
N GLY A 94 5.65 16.23 13.30
CA GLY A 94 4.79 15.04 13.40
C GLY A 94 3.52 15.17 12.57
N LYS A 95 2.84 16.32 12.64
CA LYS A 95 1.64 16.61 11.85
C LYS A 95 1.91 16.60 10.34
N ASN A 96 3.04 17.19 9.91
CA ASN A 96 3.43 17.21 8.50
C ASN A 96 3.68 15.80 7.97
N ILE A 97 4.39 14.95 8.72
CA ILE A 97 4.65 13.56 8.31
C ILE A 97 3.35 12.79 8.13
N ILE A 98 2.41 12.89 9.08
CA ILE A 98 1.11 12.22 8.99
C ILE A 98 0.32 12.74 7.78
N THR A 99 0.28 14.06 7.58
CA THR A 99 -0.47 14.66 6.47
C THR A 99 0.09 14.21 5.13
N MET A 100 1.42 14.18 4.97
CA MET A 100 2.07 13.71 3.75
C MET A 100 1.81 12.22 3.50
N ALA A 101 1.82 11.39 4.55
CA ALA A 101 1.50 9.97 4.43
C ALA A 101 0.04 9.74 4.00
N ILE A 102 -0.91 10.49 4.56
CA ILE A 102 -2.33 10.40 4.19
C ILE A 102 -2.55 10.86 2.75
N VAL A 103 -1.97 12.00 2.36
CA VAL A 103 -2.08 12.51 0.98
C VAL A 103 -1.48 11.52 -0.02
N GLY A 104 -0.33 10.91 0.29
CA GLY A 104 0.25 9.86 -0.55
C GLY A 104 -0.67 8.66 -0.74
N LEU A 105 -1.32 8.20 0.33
CA LEU A 105 -2.27 7.09 0.28
C LEU A 105 -3.52 7.43 -0.55
N LEU A 106 -4.04 8.65 -0.38
CA LEU A 106 -5.15 9.16 -1.18
C LEU A 106 -4.81 9.29 -2.66
N ILE A 107 -3.57 9.65 -3.00
CA ILE A 107 -3.13 9.72 -4.40
C ILE A 107 -3.05 8.31 -5.01
N ILE A 108 -2.50 7.32 -4.29
CA ILE A 108 -2.37 5.95 -4.80
C ILE A 108 -3.76 5.35 -5.07
N TRP A 109 -4.65 5.36 -4.08
CA TRP A 109 -6.00 4.81 -4.26
C TRP A 109 -6.90 5.69 -5.13
N GLY A 110 -6.73 7.01 -5.05
CA GLY A 110 -7.45 7.95 -5.90
C GLY A 110 -7.09 7.83 -7.37
N SER A 111 -5.80 7.63 -7.68
CA SER A 111 -5.33 7.39 -9.05
C SER A 111 -6.02 6.16 -9.65
N TRP A 112 -6.10 5.07 -8.89
CA TRP A 112 -6.80 3.87 -9.33
C TRP A 112 -8.25 4.17 -9.71
N MET A 113 -9.00 4.80 -8.79
CA MET A 113 -10.40 5.16 -9.01
C MET A 113 -10.58 6.11 -10.20
N ILE A 114 -9.68 7.08 -10.39
CA ILE A 114 -9.75 8.02 -11.51
C ILE A 114 -9.55 7.29 -12.84
N ILE A 115 -8.55 6.40 -12.93
CA ILE A 115 -8.29 5.63 -14.15
C ILE A 115 -9.50 4.77 -14.51
N ASP A 116 -10.10 4.10 -13.53
CA ASP A 116 -11.29 3.27 -13.74
C ASP A 116 -12.47 4.10 -14.29
N VAL A 117 -12.70 5.30 -13.73
CA VAL A 117 -13.75 6.22 -14.20
C VAL A 117 -13.48 6.70 -15.62
N VAL A 118 -12.23 7.08 -15.94
CA VAL A 118 -11.87 7.55 -17.27
C VAL A 118 -12.00 6.43 -18.32
N MET A 119 -11.52 5.23 -17.99
CA MET A 119 -11.64 4.06 -18.87
C MET A 119 -13.11 3.66 -19.09
N GLY A 120 -13.92 3.67 -18.02
CA GLY A 120 -15.35 3.41 -18.11
C GLY A 120 -16.10 4.44 -18.96
N ALA A 121 -15.74 5.72 -18.82
CA ALA A 121 -16.33 6.80 -19.60
C ALA A 121 -16.03 6.66 -21.11
N ILE A 122 -14.81 6.27 -21.48
CA ILE A 122 -14.40 6.09 -22.88
C ILE A 122 -14.96 4.78 -23.46
N ALA A 123 -15.03 3.71 -22.66
CA ALA A 123 -15.55 2.41 -23.08
C ALA A 123 -17.10 2.38 -23.24
N GLY A 124 -17.79 3.51 -23.05
CA GLY A 124 -19.24 3.63 -23.21
C GLY A 124 -20.05 3.15 -22.00
N GLY A 125 -19.41 2.76 -20.90
CA GLY A 125 -20.03 2.36 -19.64
C GLY A 125 -20.16 3.55 -18.69
N GLY A 126 -21.07 4.48 -18.98
CA GLY A 126 -21.28 5.72 -18.22
C GLY A 126 -21.89 5.55 -16.81
N GLY A 127 -21.71 4.40 -16.14
CA GLY A 127 -22.29 4.10 -14.84
C GLY A 127 -21.27 3.50 -13.85
N LEU A 128 -21.32 3.96 -12.60
CA LEU A 128 -20.49 3.47 -11.48
C LEU A 128 -20.59 1.94 -11.26
N GLY A 129 -21.63 1.28 -11.76
CA GLY A 129 -21.83 -0.16 -11.68
C GLY A 129 -21.19 -0.99 -12.81
N THR A 130 -20.57 -0.36 -13.80
CA THR A 130 -19.92 -1.03 -14.96
C THR A 130 -18.42 -0.75 -15.04
N LEU A 131 -17.85 -0.10 -14.03
CA LEU A 131 -16.42 0.17 -13.96
C LEU A 131 -15.68 -1.15 -13.79
N LYS A 132 -15.11 -1.64 -14.89
CA LYS A 132 -14.13 -2.72 -14.84
C LYS A 132 -12.82 -2.11 -14.36
N THR A 133 -12.26 -2.69 -13.31
CA THR A 133 -10.94 -2.32 -12.80
C THR A 133 -9.91 -2.48 -13.92
N TRP A 134 -9.16 -1.41 -14.21
CA TRP A 134 -8.24 -1.40 -15.34
C TRP A 134 -7.14 -2.47 -15.23
N ASN A 135 -6.80 -2.90 -14.01
CA ASN A 135 -5.81 -3.95 -13.72
C ASN A 135 -6.31 -5.39 -13.96
N THR A 136 -7.55 -5.55 -14.45
CA THR A 136 -8.11 -6.88 -14.74
C THR A 136 -7.96 -7.17 -16.23
N ILE A 137 -6.76 -7.61 -16.62
CA ILE A 137 -6.46 -7.99 -18.01
C ILE A 137 -7.07 -9.36 -18.30
N ASP A 138 -8.17 -9.36 -19.05
CA ASP A 138 -8.74 -10.59 -19.60
C ASP A 138 -7.94 -10.98 -20.84
N CYS A 139 -6.86 -11.72 -20.62
CA CYS A 139 -6.15 -12.40 -21.69
C CYS A 139 -7.05 -13.52 -22.21
N LYS A 140 -7.83 -13.23 -23.25
CA LYS A 140 -8.54 -14.28 -23.99
C LYS A 140 -7.49 -15.12 -24.72
N GLN A 141 -7.15 -16.27 -24.15
CA GLN A 141 -6.35 -17.29 -24.83
C GLN A 141 -7.04 -17.74 -26.11
#